data_AF-A0A1M2VHU0-F1
#
_entry.id   AF-A0A1M2VHU0-F1
#
_cell.length_a   1.000
_cell.length_b   1.000
_cell.length_c   1.000
_cell.angle_alpha   90.00
_cell.angle_beta   90.00
_cell.angle_gamma   90.00
#
_symmetry.space_group_name_H-M   'P 1'
#
loop_
_entity.id
_entity.type
_entity.pdbx_description
1 polymer ?
#
loop_
_entity_poly.entity_id
_entity_poly.type
_entity_poly.pdbx_seq_one_letter_code
_entity_poly.pdbx_strand_id
1 'polypeptide(L)'
;MNLFGKSSTLSEDPEIRQAEKAIAQEARVDQKNLERNIKDLSGAEKAHNKSVKATVKAQQAVDKAVENEYEATKALNRAGHDRDAAISNEATAEKTVKIKQEHEARLEQDLEKRRAHLDEQQQRKAQNDHSRETRLSQMHAQAAVAAGARGASFDTVGEQYERARVGGGASPASAVQLGASGAPAPATSTTPPGDGYDPAKIERPANNGGVYDSDADFRTFM
;
A
#
# COMPACT_ATOMS: atom_id res chain seq x y z
N MET A 1 82.60 21.49 40.12
CA MET A 1 83.25 22.68 40.71
C MET A 1 83.20 22.55 42.22
N ASN A 2 84.33 22.26 42.86
CA ASN A 2 84.42 22.13 44.32
C ASN A 2 84.70 23.53 44.88
N LEU A 3 83.65 24.23 45.31
CA LEU A 3 83.73 25.58 45.86
C LEU A 3 83.95 25.63 47.39
N PHE A 4 84.06 24.48 48.06
CA PHE A 4 84.44 24.43 49.47
C PHE A 4 85.90 24.00 49.56
N GLY A 5 86.76 25.02 49.58
CA GLY A 5 88.17 24.89 49.87
C GLY A 5 88.40 24.17 51.20
N LYS A 6 89.52 23.45 51.24
CA LYS A 6 90.06 22.80 52.44
C LYS A 6 90.52 23.88 53.43
N SER A 7 89.62 24.58 54.10
CA SER A 7 89.97 25.40 55.27
C SER A 7 89.74 24.57 56.53
N SER A 8 90.84 24.14 57.12
CA SER A 8 90.94 23.57 58.46
C SER A 8 90.60 24.63 59.51
N THR A 9 89.33 25.01 59.62
CA THR A 9 88.85 25.93 60.66
C THR A 9 87.54 25.41 61.22
N LEU A 10 87.52 24.14 61.66
CA LEU A 10 86.61 23.81 62.75
C LEU A 10 87.06 24.70 63.91
N SER A 11 86.21 25.64 64.30
CA SER A 11 86.50 26.58 65.39
C SER A 11 87.14 25.86 66.59
N GLU A 12 88.12 26.50 67.24
CA GLU A 12 88.78 25.96 68.44
C GLU A 12 87.80 25.85 69.62
N ASP A 13 86.69 26.59 69.56
CA ASP A 13 85.63 26.56 70.55
C ASP A 13 84.72 25.31 70.37
N PRO A 14 84.63 24.40 71.37
CA PRO A 14 83.87 23.16 71.24
C PRO A 14 82.38 23.36 70.93
N GLU A 15 81.78 24.48 71.37
CA GLU A 15 80.38 24.79 71.09
C GLU A 15 80.14 25.10 69.61
N ILE A 16 81.01 25.90 68.99
CA ILE A 16 80.90 26.25 67.57
C ILE A 16 81.05 25.00 66.69
N ARG A 17 81.95 24.08 67.06
CA ARG A 17 82.15 22.82 66.33
C ARG A 17 80.91 21.90 66.37
N GLN A 18 80.17 21.90 67.48
CA GLN A 18 78.90 21.15 67.58
C GLN A 18 77.81 21.80 66.71
N ALA A 19 77.72 23.13 66.71
CA ALA A 19 76.78 23.86 65.86
C ALA A 19 77.05 23.60 64.36
N GLU A 20 78.31 23.66 63.92
CA GLU A 20 78.68 23.35 62.53
C GLU A 20 78.32 21.91 62.13
N LYS A 21 78.53 20.94 63.03
CA LYS A 21 78.15 19.54 62.80
C LYS A 21 76.63 19.38 62.72
N ALA A 22 75.87 20.08 63.57
CA ALA A 22 74.41 20.06 63.54
C ALA A 22 73.88 20.64 62.22
N ILE A 23 74.41 21.79 61.78
CA ILE A 23 74.06 22.41 60.50
C ILE A 23 74.40 21.49 59.32
N ALA A 24 75.57 20.85 59.34
CA ALA A 24 75.95 19.89 58.28
C ALA A 24 75.05 18.64 58.27
N GLN A 25 74.55 18.21 59.43
CA GLN A 25 73.59 17.11 59.53
C GLN A 25 72.20 17.53 59.01
N GLU A 26 71.72 18.70 59.41
CA GLU A 26 70.48 19.30 58.95
C GLU A 26 70.48 19.43 57.42
N ALA A 27 71.52 20.03 56.84
CA ALA A 27 71.67 20.15 55.39
C ALA A 27 71.65 18.79 54.66
N ARG A 28 72.21 17.73 55.26
CA ARG A 28 72.15 16.37 54.70
C ARG A 28 70.76 15.75 54.80
N VAL A 29 70.04 16.01 55.88
CA VAL A 29 68.65 15.55 56.06
C VAL A 29 67.74 16.27 55.07
N ASP A 30 67.88 17.59 54.93
CA ASP A 30 67.12 18.40 53.99
C ASP A 30 67.35 17.99 52.55
N GLN A 31 68.61 17.74 52.17
CA GLN A 31 68.94 17.24 50.84
C GLN A 31 68.26 15.90 50.55
N LYS A 32 68.28 14.95 51.50
CA LYS A 32 67.58 13.66 51.36
C LYS A 32 66.06 13.82 51.28
N ASN A 33 65.49 14.72 52.07
CA ASN A 33 64.06 15.03 52.05
C ASN A 33 63.66 15.65 50.71
N LEU A 34 64.47 16.55 50.17
CA LEU A 34 64.27 17.17 48.86
C LEU A 34 64.34 16.13 47.73
N GLU A 35 65.34 15.25 47.74
CA GLU A 35 65.45 14.15 46.76
C GLU A 35 64.25 13.20 46.80
N ARG A 36 63.79 12.86 48.01
CA ARG A 36 62.58 12.05 48.20
C ARG A 36 61.35 12.77 47.66
N ASN A 37 61.15 14.04 48.00
CA ASN A 37 60.01 14.83 47.54
C ASN A 37 59.99 14.98 46.01
N ILE A 38 61.15 15.19 45.38
CA ILE A 38 61.27 15.22 43.91
C ILE A 38 60.87 13.87 43.30
N LYS A 39 61.30 12.76 43.90
CA LYS A 39 60.94 11.42 43.43
C LYS A 39 59.45 11.15 43.58
N ASP A 40 58.87 11.51 44.72
CA ASP A 40 57.44 11.33 45.00
C ASP A 40 56.59 12.20 44.06
N LEU A 41 57.00 13.45 43.81
CA LEU A 41 56.36 14.33 42.83
C LEU A 41 56.42 13.74 41.41
N SER A 42 57.59 13.26 40.96
CA SER A 42 57.72 12.61 39.65
C SER A 42 56.84 11.36 39.53
N GLY A 43 56.69 10.60 40.62
CA GLY A 43 55.76 9.47 40.70
C GLY A 43 54.30 9.91 40.56
N ALA A 44 53.90 10.95 41.27
CA ALA A 44 52.56 11.54 41.23
C ALA A 44 52.22 12.07 39.83
N GLU A 45 53.14 12.76 39.16
CA GLU A 45 52.95 13.26 37.79
C GLU A 45 52.75 12.11 36.78
N LYS A 46 53.54 11.04 36.90
CA LYS A 46 53.35 9.84 36.05
C LYS A 46 52.01 9.18 36.29
N ALA A 47 51.57 9.08 37.54
CA ALA A 47 50.26 8.54 37.89
C ALA A 47 49.12 9.42 37.34
N HIS A 48 49.23 10.73 37.50
CA HIS A 48 48.29 11.71 36.93
C HIS A 48 48.20 11.58 35.40
N ASN A 49 49.34 11.54 34.70
CA ASN A 49 49.36 11.39 33.25
C ASN A 49 48.74 10.07 32.77
N LYS A 50 48.91 8.98 33.53
CA LYS A 50 48.21 7.71 33.25
C LYS A 50 46.70 7.84 33.45
N SER A 51 46.28 8.51 34.53
CA SER A 51 44.87 8.78 34.82
C SER A 51 44.22 9.61 33.71
N VAL A 52 44.84 10.71 33.28
CA VAL A 52 44.35 11.55 32.17
C VAL A 52 44.17 10.73 30.90
N LYS A 53 45.15 9.88 30.54
CA LYS A 53 45.03 8.99 29.37
C LYS A 53 43.89 7.99 29.50
N ALA A 54 43.65 7.44 30.71
CA ALA A 54 42.54 6.55 30.95
C ALA A 54 41.20 7.28 30.80
N THR A 55 41.07 8.49 31.35
CA THR A 55 39.87 9.32 31.20
C THR A 55 39.58 9.66 29.74
N VAL A 56 40.59 10.05 28.95
CA VAL A 56 40.41 10.31 27.51
C VAL A 56 39.92 9.07 26.75
N LYS A 57 40.47 7.89 27.05
CA LYS A 57 40.01 6.63 26.45
C LYS A 57 38.59 6.29 26.86
N ALA A 58 38.23 6.51 28.12
CA ALA A 58 36.86 6.31 28.60
C ALA A 58 35.88 7.25 27.91
N GLN A 59 36.25 8.53 27.75
CA GLN A 59 35.44 9.51 27.01
C GLN A 59 35.21 9.08 25.56
N GLN A 60 36.28 8.69 24.86
CA GLN A 60 36.16 8.18 23.48
C GLN A 60 35.27 6.94 23.38
N ALA A 61 35.27 6.07 24.38
CA ALA A 61 34.39 4.91 24.43
C ALA A 61 32.92 5.31 24.61
N VAL A 62 32.65 6.32 25.45
CA VAL A 62 31.32 6.91 25.62
C VAL A 62 30.84 7.54 24.32
N ASP A 63 31.68 8.35 23.66
CA ASP A 63 31.31 9.03 22.41
C ASP A 63 30.92 8.00 21.32
N LYS A 64 31.69 6.92 21.18
CA LYS A 64 31.36 5.80 20.27
C LYS A 64 30.07 5.08 20.64
N ALA A 65 29.82 4.88 21.94
CA ALA A 65 28.60 4.24 22.39
C ALA A 65 27.37 5.09 22.04
N VAL A 66 27.45 6.42 22.21
CA VAL A 66 26.39 7.37 21.84
C VAL A 66 26.15 7.37 20.33
N GLU A 67 27.20 7.36 19.51
CA GLU A 67 27.06 7.28 18.05
C GLU A 67 26.35 5.98 17.62
N ASN A 68 26.73 4.85 18.21
CA ASN A 68 26.08 3.56 17.96
C ASN A 68 24.60 3.56 18.39
N GLU A 69 24.29 4.15 19.54
CA GLU A 69 22.91 4.29 20.03
C GLU A 69 22.07 5.15 19.08
N TYR A 70 22.63 6.24 18.58
CA TYR A 70 21.97 7.11 17.61
C TYR A 70 21.65 6.39 16.30
N GLU A 71 22.62 5.68 15.71
CA GLU A 71 22.38 4.93 14.48
C GLU A 71 21.41 3.75 14.70
N ALA A 72 21.46 3.07 15.85
CA ALA A 72 20.48 2.04 16.21
C ALA A 72 19.06 2.61 16.34
N THR A 73 18.92 3.78 16.98
CA THR A 73 17.62 4.47 17.12
C THR A 73 17.06 4.88 15.77
N LYS A 74 17.91 5.41 14.88
CA LYS A 74 17.54 5.77 13.51
C LYS A 74 17.10 4.55 12.69
N ALA A 75 17.80 3.42 12.81
CA ALA A 75 17.40 2.17 12.18
C ALA A 75 16.06 1.64 12.71
N LEU A 76 15.85 1.71 14.03
CA LEU A 76 14.60 1.32 14.67
C LEU A 76 13.42 2.18 14.21
N ASN A 77 13.61 3.50 14.09
CA ASN A 77 12.59 4.41 13.58
C ASN A 77 12.21 4.10 12.12
N ARG A 78 13.20 3.80 11.27
CA ARG A 78 12.95 3.35 9.88
C ARG A 78 12.15 2.06 9.86
N ALA A 79 12.58 1.05 10.63
CA ALA A 79 11.87 -0.22 10.72
C ALA A 79 10.43 -0.05 11.25
N GLY A 80 10.21 0.86 12.20
CA GLY A 80 8.87 1.23 12.67
C GLY A 80 7.99 1.79 11.55
N HIS A 81 8.52 2.74 10.78
CA HIS A 81 7.81 3.32 9.64
C HIS A 81 7.51 2.28 8.55
N ASP A 82 8.47 1.43 8.20
CA ASP A 82 8.31 0.39 7.19
C ASP A 82 7.25 -0.65 7.61
N ARG A 83 7.23 -1.00 8.90
CA ARG A 83 6.19 -1.87 9.47
C ARG A 83 4.80 -1.23 9.35
N ASP A 84 4.68 0.03 9.71
CA ASP A 84 3.38 0.73 9.68
C ASP A 84 2.88 0.87 8.22
N ALA A 85 3.78 1.11 7.27
CA ALA A 85 3.47 1.09 5.84
C ALA A 85 3.03 -0.30 5.36
N ALA A 86 3.69 -1.38 5.80
CA ALA A 86 3.32 -2.75 5.46
C ALA A 86 1.91 -3.12 6.00
N ILE A 87 1.60 -2.76 7.24
CA ILE A 87 0.27 -2.97 7.85
C ILE A 87 -0.82 -2.23 7.06
N SER A 88 -0.54 -0.98 6.66
CA SER A 88 -1.48 -0.19 5.84
C SER A 88 -1.73 -0.83 4.47
N ASN A 89 -0.68 -1.33 3.83
CA ASN A 89 -0.76 -2.04 2.55
C ASN A 89 -1.54 -3.36 2.67
N GLU A 90 -1.29 -4.13 3.73
CA GLU A 90 -2.03 -5.36 4.05
C GLU A 90 -3.52 -5.08 4.21
N ALA A 91 -3.90 -4.10 5.04
CA ALA A 91 -5.29 -3.73 5.24
C ALA A 91 -5.99 -3.26 3.95
N THR A 92 -5.25 -2.60 3.05
CA THR A 92 -5.77 -2.17 1.74
C THR A 92 -5.94 -3.36 0.78
N ALA A 93 -4.99 -4.29 0.79
CA ALA A 93 -5.07 -5.52 0.01
C ALA A 93 -6.25 -6.39 0.45
N GLU A 94 -6.46 -6.57 1.76
CA GLU A 94 -7.60 -7.31 2.30
C GLU A 94 -8.94 -6.72 1.86
N LYS A 95 -9.10 -5.39 1.95
CA LYS A 95 -10.29 -4.68 1.45
C LYS A 95 -10.52 -4.94 -0.04
N THR A 96 -9.45 -4.87 -0.83
CA THR A 96 -9.51 -5.13 -2.27
C THR A 96 -9.95 -6.56 -2.57
N VAL A 97 -9.44 -7.54 -1.83
CA VAL A 97 -9.85 -8.95 -1.97
C VAL A 97 -11.34 -9.10 -1.66
N LYS A 98 -11.82 -8.53 -0.55
CA LYS A 98 -13.25 -8.57 -0.18
C LYS A 98 -14.15 -7.96 -1.26
N ILE A 99 -13.79 -6.78 -1.78
CA ILE A 99 -14.55 -6.13 -2.87
C ILE A 99 -14.60 -7.02 -4.12
N LYS A 100 -13.49 -7.65 -4.48
CA LYS A 100 -13.44 -8.57 -5.63
C LYS A 100 -14.30 -9.81 -5.42
N GLN A 101 -14.27 -10.40 -4.22
CA GLN A 101 -15.12 -11.54 -3.87
C GLN A 101 -16.61 -11.18 -3.94
N GLU A 102 -17.00 -10.01 -3.42
CA GLU A 102 -18.38 -9.54 -3.52
C GLU A 102 -18.81 -9.32 -4.98
N HIS A 103 -17.91 -8.78 -5.80
CA HIS A 103 -18.16 -8.58 -7.23
C HIS A 103 -18.31 -9.91 -7.99
N GLU A 104 -17.45 -10.88 -7.70
CA GLU A 104 -17.53 -12.25 -8.25
C GLU A 104 -18.86 -12.91 -7.90
N ALA A 105 -19.27 -12.87 -6.62
CA ALA A 105 -20.55 -13.41 -6.19
C ALA A 105 -21.75 -12.76 -6.90
N ARG A 106 -21.69 -11.44 -7.17
CA ARG A 106 -22.73 -10.74 -7.95
C ARG A 106 -22.77 -11.19 -9.40
N LEU A 107 -21.62 -11.39 -10.03
CA LEU A 107 -21.54 -11.89 -11.42
C LEU A 107 -22.07 -13.32 -11.52
N GLU A 108 -21.76 -14.19 -10.56
CA GLU A 108 -22.31 -15.55 -10.51
C GLU A 108 -23.84 -15.54 -10.44
N GLN A 109 -24.41 -14.71 -9.58
CA GLN A 109 -25.87 -14.55 -9.49
C GLN A 109 -26.48 -14.01 -10.81
N ASP A 110 -25.83 -13.08 -11.50
CA ASP A 110 -26.31 -12.58 -12.79
C ASP A 110 -26.25 -13.66 -13.88
N LEU A 111 -25.17 -14.45 -13.90
CA LEU A 111 -25.04 -15.58 -14.83
C LEU A 111 -26.11 -16.64 -14.60
N GLU A 112 -26.41 -16.98 -13.34
CA GLU A 112 -27.47 -17.93 -13.00
C GLU A 112 -28.85 -17.43 -13.43
N LYS A 113 -29.16 -16.15 -13.16
CA LYS A 113 -30.41 -15.52 -13.63
C LYS A 113 -30.54 -15.55 -15.14
N ARG A 114 -29.47 -15.24 -15.87
CA ARG A 114 -29.46 -15.28 -17.35
C ARG A 114 -29.65 -16.68 -17.90
N ARG A 115 -29.04 -17.70 -17.26
CA ARG A 115 -29.24 -19.11 -17.62
C ARG A 115 -30.69 -19.53 -17.41
N ALA A 116 -31.25 -19.25 -16.23
CA ALA A 116 -32.65 -19.56 -15.94
C ALA A 116 -33.62 -18.88 -16.93
N HIS A 117 -33.39 -17.61 -17.24
CA HIS A 117 -34.19 -16.87 -18.23
C HIS A 117 -34.06 -17.44 -19.65
N LEU A 118 -32.85 -17.87 -20.06
CA LEU A 118 -32.64 -18.53 -21.34
C LEU A 118 -33.38 -19.88 -21.40
N ASP A 119 -33.30 -20.69 -20.35
CA ASP A 119 -33.99 -21.97 -20.26
C ASP A 119 -35.52 -21.79 -20.33
N GLU A 120 -36.05 -20.78 -19.64
CA GLU A 120 -37.47 -20.41 -19.72
C GLU A 120 -37.88 -20.03 -21.15
N GLN A 121 -37.07 -19.21 -21.83
CA GLN A 121 -37.33 -18.82 -23.22
C GLN A 121 -37.29 -20.03 -24.17
N GLN A 122 -36.36 -20.96 -23.97
CA GLN A 122 -36.29 -22.19 -24.76
C GLN A 122 -37.53 -23.07 -24.56
N GLN A 123 -37.95 -23.27 -23.31
CA GLN A 123 -39.16 -24.01 -22.99
C GLN A 123 -40.41 -23.37 -23.61
N ARG A 124 -40.55 -22.04 -23.47
CA ARG A 124 -41.66 -21.29 -24.06
C ARG A 124 -41.67 -21.38 -25.59
N LYS A 125 -40.49 -21.33 -26.23
CA LYS A 125 -40.37 -21.52 -27.67
C LYS A 125 -40.83 -22.92 -28.08
N ALA A 126 -40.35 -23.96 -27.40
CA ALA A 126 -40.74 -25.35 -27.69
C ALA A 126 -42.26 -25.57 -27.54
N GLN A 127 -42.87 -25.03 -26.49
CA GLN A 127 -44.33 -25.07 -26.29
C GLN A 127 -45.10 -24.33 -27.39
N ASN A 128 -44.62 -23.15 -27.80
CA ASN A 128 -45.23 -22.37 -28.88
C ASN A 128 -45.10 -23.07 -30.24
N ASP A 129 -43.95 -23.69 -30.52
CA ASP A 129 -43.70 -24.46 -31.73
C ASP A 129 -44.64 -25.68 -31.79
N HIS A 130 -44.76 -26.43 -30.68
CA HIS A 130 -45.70 -27.55 -30.56
C HIS A 130 -47.17 -27.11 -30.74
N SER A 131 -47.54 -25.96 -30.15
CA SER A 131 -48.88 -25.40 -30.31
C SER A 131 -49.17 -24.97 -31.74
N ARG A 132 -48.19 -24.40 -32.45
CA ARG A 132 -48.31 -24.05 -33.87
C ARG A 132 -48.47 -25.28 -34.75
N GLU A 133 -47.66 -26.32 -34.53
CA GLU A 133 -47.75 -27.59 -35.25
C GLU A 133 -49.12 -28.28 -35.05
N THR A 134 -49.62 -28.27 -33.82
CA THR A 134 -50.96 -28.81 -33.51
C THR A 134 -52.08 -28.03 -34.22
N ARG A 135 -52.00 -26.70 -34.26
CA ARG A 135 -53.00 -25.88 -34.99
C ARG A 135 -52.92 -26.09 -36.50
N LEU A 136 -51.71 -26.19 -37.06
CA LEU A 136 -51.51 -26.45 -38.48
C LEU A 136 -52.09 -27.81 -38.88
N SER A 137 -51.78 -28.87 -38.13
CA SER A 137 -52.34 -30.21 -38.39
C SER A 137 -53.87 -30.25 -38.27
N GLN A 138 -54.47 -29.55 -37.30
CA GLN A 138 -55.93 -29.41 -37.20
C GLN A 138 -56.53 -28.67 -38.40
N MET A 139 -55.92 -27.58 -38.85
CA MET A 139 -56.38 -26.85 -40.05
C MET A 139 -56.27 -27.71 -41.31
N HIS A 140 -55.18 -28.48 -41.47
CA HIS A 140 -55.03 -29.41 -42.58
C HIS A 140 -56.09 -30.53 -42.54
N ALA A 141 -56.39 -31.09 -41.36
CA ALA A 141 -57.45 -32.07 -41.19
C ALA A 141 -58.83 -31.49 -41.55
N GLN A 142 -59.14 -30.28 -41.07
CA GLN A 142 -60.39 -29.58 -41.40
C GLN A 142 -60.50 -29.25 -42.89
N ALA A 143 -59.42 -28.80 -43.53
CA ALA A 143 -59.39 -28.52 -44.96
C ALA A 143 -59.59 -29.79 -45.80
N ALA A 144 -59.00 -30.92 -45.39
CA ALA A 144 -59.22 -32.21 -46.05
C ALA A 144 -60.69 -32.67 -45.93
N VAL A 145 -61.31 -32.52 -44.76
CA VAL A 145 -62.75 -32.82 -44.57
C VAL A 145 -63.62 -31.90 -45.43
N ALA A 146 -63.33 -30.60 -45.47
CA ALA A 146 -64.06 -29.64 -46.29
C ALA A 146 -63.89 -29.90 -47.80
N ALA A 147 -62.70 -30.31 -48.24
CA ALA A 147 -62.45 -30.71 -49.63
C ALA A 147 -63.21 -31.99 -50.00
N GLY A 148 -63.26 -32.98 -49.09
CA GLY A 148 -64.08 -34.19 -49.27
C GLY A 148 -65.59 -33.88 -49.35
N ALA A 149 -66.09 -32.97 -48.52
CA ALA A 149 -67.48 -32.52 -48.57
C ALA A 149 -67.83 -31.74 -49.86
N ARG A 150 -66.89 -30.96 -50.40
CA ARG A 150 -67.07 -30.25 -51.68
C ARG A 150 -66.97 -31.20 -52.89
N GLY A 151 -66.12 -32.23 -52.83
CA GLY A 151 -66.08 -33.30 -53.84
C GLY A 151 -67.41 -34.05 -53.94
N ALA A 152 -68.06 -34.32 -52.80
CA ALA A 152 -69.40 -34.93 -52.76
C ALA A 152 -70.53 -33.97 -53.22
N SER A 153 -70.28 -32.66 -53.25
CA SER A 153 -71.23 -31.63 -53.70
C SER A 153 -71.06 -31.24 -55.17
N PHE A 154 -70.01 -31.71 -55.87
CA PHE A 154 -69.81 -31.39 -57.29
C PHE A 154 -70.46 -32.42 -58.25
N ASP A 155 -70.93 -33.56 -57.76
CA ASP A 155 -71.78 -34.50 -58.54
C ASP A 155 -73.26 -34.06 -58.63
N THR A 156 -73.65 -32.96 -57.98
CA THR A 156 -75.03 -32.41 -58.00
C THR A 156 -75.12 -30.98 -58.53
N VAL A 157 -74.19 -30.55 -59.38
CA VAL A 157 -74.26 -29.23 -60.05
C VAL A 157 -73.94 -29.35 -61.55
N GLY A 158 -74.55 -30.34 -62.20
CA GLY A 158 -74.61 -30.48 -63.66
C GLY A 158 -75.81 -29.80 -64.32
N GLU A 159 -76.75 -29.24 -63.56
CA GLU A 159 -77.93 -28.54 -64.09
C GLU A 159 -78.32 -27.38 -63.17
N GLN A 160 -77.90 -26.16 -63.50
CA GLN A 160 -78.63 -24.88 -63.31
C GLN A 160 -77.69 -23.71 -63.59
N TYR A 161 -77.31 -23.57 -64.85
CA TYR A 161 -77.01 -22.27 -65.43
C TYR A 161 -78.33 -21.48 -65.61
N GLU A 162 -78.24 -20.15 -65.54
CA GLU A 162 -79.28 -19.13 -65.84
C GLU A 162 -80.13 -18.60 -64.66
N ARG A 163 -79.60 -17.63 -63.88
CA ARG A 163 -80.05 -16.21 -63.95
C ARG A 163 -79.45 -15.28 -62.88
N ALA A 164 -79.07 -14.09 -63.36
CA ALA A 164 -78.92 -12.78 -62.66
C ALA A 164 -77.75 -12.64 -61.66
N ARG A 165 -76.60 -12.00 -61.95
CA ARG A 165 -76.33 -10.58 -62.30
C ARG A 165 -77.08 -9.55 -61.44
N VAL A 166 -76.37 -8.80 -60.57
CA VAL A 166 -76.02 -7.36 -60.70
C VAL A 166 -75.46 -6.80 -59.36
N GLY A 167 -74.35 -6.05 -59.44
CA GLY A 167 -73.86 -5.05 -58.46
C GLY A 167 -72.86 -5.61 -57.44
N GLY A 168 -71.55 -5.35 -57.49
CA GLY A 168 -70.88 -4.04 -57.50
C GLY A 168 -70.86 -3.50 -56.06
N GLY A 169 -69.78 -3.19 -55.37
CA GLY A 169 -68.37 -2.99 -55.68
C GLY A 169 -67.83 -2.04 -54.59
N ALA A 170 -66.58 -2.26 -54.17
CA ALA A 170 -65.72 -1.34 -53.41
C ALA A 170 -65.96 -1.10 -51.90
N SER A 171 -64.90 -1.43 -51.13
CA SER A 171 -64.56 -0.91 -49.80
C SER A 171 -64.44 0.64 -49.80
N PRO A 172 -64.41 1.26 -48.61
CA PRO A 172 -63.09 1.68 -48.12
C PRO A 172 -62.89 1.58 -46.60
N ALA A 173 -61.67 1.94 -46.23
CA ALA A 173 -60.95 1.70 -44.99
C ALA A 173 -61.37 2.54 -43.77
N SER A 174 -61.06 1.96 -42.61
CA SER A 174 -60.43 2.54 -41.41
C SER A 174 -60.52 4.04 -41.12
N ALA A 175 -61.16 4.39 -40.01
CA ALA A 175 -60.67 5.41 -39.07
C ALA A 175 -61.25 5.15 -37.67
N VAL A 176 -60.46 4.50 -36.80
CA VAL A 176 -60.71 4.46 -35.36
C VAL A 176 -59.93 5.62 -34.76
N GLN A 177 -60.64 6.69 -34.36
CA GLN A 177 -60.08 7.81 -33.63
C GLN A 177 -60.35 7.58 -32.14
N LEU A 178 -59.31 7.17 -31.41
CA LEU A 178 -59.30 7.02 -29.96
C LEU A 178 -59.38 8.40 -29.30
N GLY A 179 -60.34 8.56 -28.41
CA GLY A 179 -60.48 9.71 -27.52
C GLY A 179 -59.53 9.65 -26.32
N ALA A 180 -59.38 10.83 -25.69
CA ALA A 180 -59.29 11.13 -24.25
C ALA A 180 -58.35 10.23 -23.39
N SER A 181 -57.48 10.71 -22.52
CA SER A 181 -57.42 11.93 -21.72
C SER A 181 -56.30 11.72 -20.69
N GLY A 182 -55.71 12.80 -20.16
CA GLY A 182 -55.13 12.78 -18.81
C GLY A 182 -53.63 13.05 -18.71
N ALA A 183 -53.31 14.31 -18.42
CA ALA A 183 -52.11 14.72 -17.69
C ALA A 183 -52.17 14.18 -16.24
N PRO A 184 -51.07 14.13 -15.45
CA PRO A 184 -50.41 15.35 -14.94
C PRO A 184 -48.88 15.31 -14.87
N ALA A 185 -48.30 16.48 -14.55
CA ALA A 185 -46.89 16.83 -14.41
C ALA A 185 -46.09 15.99 -13.40
N PRO A 186 -44.74 16.12 -13.37
CA PRO A 186 -44.18 17.06 -12.38
C PRO A 186 -42.97 17.88 -12.85
N ALA A 187 -42.60 18.79 -11.96
CA ALA A 187 -41.71 19.93 -12.09
C ALA A 187 -40.19 19.62 -12.08
N THR A 188 -39.45 20.57 -12.66
CA THR A 188 -38.13 21.12 -12.27
C THR A 188 -37.02 20.19 -11.79
N SER A 189 -35.89 20.17 -12.53
CA SER A 189 -34.59 20.68 -12.05
C SER A 189 -33.45 20.45 -13.07
N THR A 190 -32.80 21.55 -13.47
CA THR A 190 -31.34 21.78 -13.55
C THR A 190 -30.42 20.86 -14.36
N THR A 191 -29.65 21.49 -15.27
CA THR A 191 -28.51 20.98 -16.06
C THR A 191 -27.30 21.91 -15.78
N PRO A 192 -26.03 21.61 -16.19
CA PRO A 192 -25.05 20.52 -15.94
C PRO A 192 -23.76 21.13 -15.27
N PRO A 193 -22.47 20.65 -15.34
CA PRO A 193 -21.78 19.51 -16.02
C PRO A 193 -21.06 18.55 -15.04
N GLY A 194 -20.57 17.36 -15.39
CA GLY A 194 -20.01 16.92 -16.66
C GLY A 194 -18.49 16.96 -16.62
N ASP A 195 -17.86 16.36 -15.60
CA ASP A 195 -16.41 16.11 -15.57
C ASP A 195 -16.14 14.62 -15.80
N GLY A 196 -15.44 14.35 -16.90
CA GLY A 196 -15.05 13.02 -17.33
C GLY A 196 -14.06 12.39 -16.37
N TYR A 197 -14.41 11.20 -15.87
CA TYR A 197 -13.43 10.26 -15.33
C TYR A 197 -12.64 9.65 -16.50
N ASP A 198 -11.45 10.18 -16.73
CA ASP A 198 -10.42 9.59 -17.57
C ASP A 198 -9.63 8.54 -16.73
N PRO A 199 -9.69 7.24 -17.04
CA PRO A 199 -8.98 6.20 -16.28
C PRO A 199 -7.45 6.23 -16.50
N ALA A 200 -6.90 7.17 -17.28
CA ALA A 200 -5.45 7.25 -17.55
C ALA A 200 -4.64 8.09 -16.54
N LYS A 201 -5.25 8.69 -15.52
CA LYS A 201 -4.53 9.50 -14.52
C LYS A 201 -4.58 8.88 -13.11
N ILE A 202 -3.96 7.72 -12.95
CA ILE A 202 -3.40 7.35 -11.65
C ILE A 202 -2.01 7.98 -11.59
N GLU A 203 -1.96 9.22 -11.12
CA GLU A 203 -0.70 9.84 -10.71
C GLU A 203 -0.10 8.99 -9.59
N ARG A 204 0.99 8.30 -9.94
CA ARG A 204 1.92 7.70 -8.98
C ARG A 204 2.36 8.81 -8.02
N PRO A 205 2.45 8.56 -6.69
CA PRO A 205 3.08 9.51 -5.81
C PRO A 205 4.51 9.75 -6.30
N ALA A 206 4.84 11.02 -6.51
CA ALA A 206 6.17 11.48 -6.87
C ALA A 206 7.17 10.93 -5.84
N ASN A 207 8.03 10.04 -6.33
CA ASN A 207 9.20 9.53 -5.63
C ASN A 207 10.22 10.68 -5.53
N ASN A 208 9.99 11.62 -4.62
CA ASN A 208 10.97 12.62 -4.24
C ASN A 208 11.99 11.96 -3.30
N GLY A 209 12.94 11.26 -3.91
CA GLY A 209 14.04 10.59 -3.23
C GLY A 209 15.25 10.40 -4.12
N GLY A 210 15.48 11.31 -5.07
CA GLY A 210 16.71 11.36 -5.85
C GLY A 210 17.58 12.50 -5.38
N VAL A 211 18.51 12.23 -4.46
CA VAL A 211 19.97 12.51 -4.57
C VAL A 211 20.67 11.66 -3.50
N TYR A 212 21.18 10.50 -3.89
CA TYR A 212 22.41 9.96 -3.30
C TYR A 212 23.34 9.69 -4.47
N ASP A 213 23.99 10.78 -4.90
CA ASP A 213 25.13 10.70 -5.79
C ASP A 213 26.32 10.16 -4.98
N SER A 214 26.84 9.04 -5.45
CA SER A 214 28.27 8.75 -5.52
C SER A 214 29.12 8.98 -4.27
N ASP A 215 29.00 8.07 -3.31
CA ASP A 215 30.19 7.51 -2.65
C ASP A 215 30.25 6.02 -2.99
N ALA A 216 30.58 5.79 -4.26
CA ALA A 216 31.18 4.57 -4.75
C ALA A 216 32.59 4.42 -4.16
N ASP A 217 32.70 4.35 -2.83
CA ASP A 217 33.85 3.79 -2.13
C ASP A 217 33.50 2.37 -1.69
N PHE A 218 33.11 1.58 -2.70
CA PHE A 218 33.20 0.12 -2.69
C PHE A 218 34.69 -0.27 -2.82
N ARG A 219 35.54 0.25 -1.93
CA ARG A 219 36.89 -0.26 -1.72
C ARG A 219 36.79 -1.55 -0.91
N THR A 220 36.71 -2.63 -1.67
CA THR A 220 37.55 -3.80 -1.47
C THR A 220 37.34 -4.55 -0.15
N PHE A 221 36.32 -5.41 -0.13
CA PHE A 221 36.42 -6.68 0.59
C PHE A 221 37.28 -7.65 -0.25
N MET A 222 38.58 -7.66 0.01
CA MET A 222 39.51 -8.80 0.05
C MET A 222 40.91 -8.31 0.42
#